data_AF-A0A176EF19-F1
#
_entry.id   AF-A0A176EF19-F1
#
_cell.length_a   1.000
_cell.length_b   1.000
_cell.length_c   1.000
_cell.angle_alpha   90.00
_cell.angle_beta   90.00
_cell.angle_gamma   90.00
#
_symmetry.space_group_name_H-M   'P 1'
#
loop_
_entity.id
_entity.type
_entity.pdbx_description
1 polymer ?
#
loop_
_entity_poly.entity_id
_entity_poly.type
_entity_poly.pdbx_seq_one_letter_code
_entity_poly.pdbx_strand_id
1 'polypeptide(L)'
;MPQAIAGVLFKWGLSKLAATIIAHVVTFAITFGLSQLFKPGRPKPEDGQIETRAAVGSRKKNWGIVHTSGQVSFEASKNGTLGKVLTLGTGHENEILEHRLHDEVVNVDGSGTISDASFKGAVHIITRPGDPNQSAIGELTAIFPEWTADHRQRGCAHAAIICEPVDQKDFNTVYNGRVPEYSQVRKGCSCYDPRHDSTAVIYDDGEGFVVMGTGPQRVDDPTTWTWSDNWALVTANYWADSDGYGGGYDNVNWTNIAIEAAVSDDLVPAAVGGTVARWRCWASYSLVNEDRKDVFADMLKAADGWAFQDANGKLNIQAGRWEEPDVTINDDAIKALSVEQGPTTRHRTSAIKVLYTESAIGYRQQEATTLTVPNSDADPNSDPQSLPANYIPHHNQAIRVGYRHAESLDPDRWHLTALMDLRALDLLGRRFCRLDTEVMGIAAWFEIKRLRLFVRTKSIEAELSQVKPGDWLDDATAVEGTPPASSAPPKGDPTLAAPTGLALSAVALSFGDANGVAIAATWDDPGRKGLTYEAQLRETPAGEWVTMVVDDATFSARSGPVNSGLEHEVRVR
;
A
#
# COMPACT_ATOMS: atom_id res chain seq x y z
N MET A 1 -3.20 -13.81 61.03
CA MET A 1 -4.06 -12.65 60.73
C MET A 1 -3.72 -12.15 59.33
N PRO A 2 -4.50 -12.49 58.29
CA PRO A 2 -4.32 -11.93 56.96
C PRO A 2 -5.61 -11.26 56.45
N GLN A 3 -5.57 -9.95 56.22
CA GLN A 3 -6.54 -9.24 55.37
C GLN A 3 -5.88 -8.04 54.68
N ALA A 4 -6.46 -7.71 53.52
CA ALA A 4 -6.21 -6.56 52.64
C ALA A 4 -5.10 -6.71 51.59
N ILE A 5 -5.48 -7.15 50.39
CA ILE A 5 -5.46 -6.35 49.14
C ILE A 5 -6.44 -7.06 48.19
N ALA A 6 -7.62 -6.46 48.02
CA ALA A 6 -8.65 -6.85 47.07
C ALA A 6 -9.10 -5.60 46.32
N GLY A 7 -9.23 -5.70 45.00
CA GLY A 7 -9.52 -4.62 44.05
C GLY A 7 -8.28 -4.33 43.20
N VAL A 8 -8.21 -4.71 41.92
CA VAL A 8 -9.19 -4.47 40.85
C VAL A 8 -9.19 -5.67 39.89
N LEU A 9 -10.34 -6.32 39.74
CA LEU A 9 -10.64 -7.33 38.73
C LEU A 9 -11.89 -6.84 37.97
N PHE A 10 -11.90 -7.11 36.66
CA PHE A 10 -12.92 -6.83 35.64
C PHE A 10 -12.84 -5.51 34.88
N LYS A 11 -12.28 -5.56 33.66
CA LYS A 11 -13.01 -5.19 32.43
C LYS A 11 -12.28 -5.49 31.10
N TRP A 12 -11.83 -6.72 30.83
CA TRP A 12 -11.40 -7.07 29.46
C TRP A 12 -11.95 -8.45 29.08
N GLY A 13 -12.89 -8.47 28.15
CA GLY A 13 -13.37 -9.67 27.49
C GLY A 13 -12.95 -9.61 26.03
N LEU A 14 -12.09 -10.54 25.60
CA LEU A 14 -12.11 -11.25 24.31
C LEU A 14 -10.81 -12.05 24.13
N SER A 15 -11.00 -13.25 23.57
CA SER A 15 -10.06 -14.27 23.05
C SER A 15 -9.03 -14.95 23.99
N LYS A 16 -9.00 -16.28 23.87
CA LYS A 16 -8.31 -17.27 24.71
C LYS A 16 -6.79 -17.31 24.50
N LEU A 17 -6.08 -16.20 24.70
CA LEU A 17 -4.61 -16.21 24.80
C LEU A 17 -4.06 -15.66 26.13
N ALA A 18 -4.91 -15.11 27.00
CA ALA A 18 -4.49 -14.41 28.21
C ALA A 18 -4.63 -15.19 29.54
N ALA A 19 -4.82 -16.52 29.50
CA ALA A 19 -5.03 -17.34 30.71
C ALA A 19 -3.85 -18.26 31.10
N THR A 20 -2.61 -17.82 30.84
CA THR A 20 -1.40 -18.48 31.36
C THR A 20 -0.29 -17.48 31.74
N ILE A 21 -0.65 -16.35 32.36
CA ILE A 21 0.33 -15.45 32.98
C ILE A 21 0.35 -15.67 34.49
N ILE A 22 0.72 -16.88 34.90
CA ILE A 22 1.35 -17.17 36.20
C ILE A 22 2.42 -18.23 35.91
N ALA A 23 3.69 -17.83 35.98
CA ALA A 23 4.93 -18.64 35.89
C ALA A 23 5.49 -19.07 34.50
N HIS A 24 5.13 -18.42 33.39
CA HIS A 24 5.79 -18.65 32.09
C HIS A 24 6.02 -17.31 31.37
N VAL A 25 7.20 -16.69 31.56
CA VAL A 25 7.72 -15.73 30.58
C VAL A 25 8.16 -16.58 29.38
N VAL A 26 7.26 -16.78 28.42
CA VAL A 26 7.57 -17.43 27.15
C VAL A 26 7.53 -16.33 26.09
N THR A 27 8.71 -15.83 25.76
CA THR A 27 8.96 -15.00 24.59
C THR A 27 8.49 -15.76 23.34
N PHE A 28 7.43 -15.29 22.68
CA PHE A 28 7.07 -15.81 21.37
C PHE A 28 7.97 -15.15 20.32
N ALA A 29 8.89 -15.93 19.75
CA ALA A 29 9.52 -15.59 18.47
C ALA A 29 8.56 -16.06 17.36
N ILE A 30 8.06 -15.12 16.55
CA ILE A 30 7.25 -15.44 15.38
C ILE A 30 8.15 -15.28 14.16
N THR A 31 8.56 -16.41 13.61
CA THR A 31 9.23 -16.48 12.29
C THR A 31 8.19 -16.86 11.25
N PHE A 32 8.16 -16.16 10.12
CA PHE A 32 7.38 -16.62 8.98
C PHE A 32 7.99 -17.93 8.45
N GLY A 33 7.22 -19.02 8.46
CA GLY A 33 7.69 -20.35 8.07
C GLY A 33 6.66 -21.11 7.24
N LEU A 34 7.10 -22.22 6.63
CA LEU A 34 6.36 -23.07 5.67
C LEU A 34 4.90 -23.37 6.04
N SER A 35 4.55 -23.40 7.32
CA SER A 35 3.18 -23.66 7.80
C SER A 35 2.12 -22.66 7.32
N GLN A 36 2.48 -21.42 6.97
CA GLN A 36 1.53 -20.42 6.48
C GLN A 36 1.14 -20.62 5.01
N LEU A 37 1.90 -21.39 4.23
CA LEU A 37 1.57 -21.68 2.82
C LEU A 37 0.36 -22.61 2.64
N PHE A 38 -0.04 -23.35 3.69
CA PHE A 38 -1.14 -24.32 3.64
C PHE A 38 -2.48 -23.77 4.16
N LYS A 39 -2.55 -22.46 4.43
CA LYS A 39 -3.79 -21.78 4.84
C LYS A 39 -4.63 -21.40 3.62
N PRO A 40 -5.97 -21.27 3.76
CA PRO A 40 -6.82 -20.80 2.67
C PRO A 40 -6.28 -19.47 2.10
N GLY A 41 -6.41 -19.33 0.78
CA GLY A 41 -5.84 -18.21 0.04
C GLY A 41 -6.26 -16.87 0.63
N ARG A 42 -5.28 -15.98 0.82
CA ARG A 42 -5.54 -14.58 1.19
C ARG A 42 -6.28 -13.87 0.07
N PRO A 43 -7.11 -12.86 0.38
CA PRO A 43 -7.67 -11.98 -0.64
C PRO A 43 -6.55 -11.42 -1.52
N LYS A 44 -6.80 -11.39 -2.83
CA LYS A 44 -5.89 -10.79 -3.78
C LYS A 44 -6.08 -9.26 -3.76
N PRO A 45 -5.05 -8.47 -4.14
CA PRO A 45 -5.18 -7.02 -4.25
C PRO A 45 -6.37 -6.60 -5.13
N GLU A 46 -6.58 -7.27 -6.27
CA GLU A 46 -7.68 -6.98 -7.19
C GLU A 46 -9.07 -7.27 -6.61
N ASP A 47 -9.21 -8.19 -5.66
CA ASP A 47 -10.49 -8.45 -4.97
C ASP A 47 -10.95 -7.22 -4.17
N GLY A 48 -10.01 -6.37 -3.77
CA GLY A 48 -10.27 -5.11 -3.07
C GLY A 48 -10.73 -3.96 -3.97
N GLN A 49 -10.60 -4.08 -5.30
CA GLN A 49 -10.90 -3.02 -6.27
C GLN A 49 -12.38 -2.93 -6.64
N ILE A 50 -13.19 -3.89 -6.20
CA ILE A 50 -14.62 -3.98 -6.51
C ILE A 50 -15.45 -3.43 -5.35
N GLU A 51 -16.52 -2.71 -5.68
CA GLU A 51 -17.50 -2.24 -4.70
C GLU A 51 -18.20 -3.41 -4.01
N THR A 52 -18.33 -3.33 -2.69
CA THR A 52 -19.01 -4.38 -1.91
C THR A 52 -20.35 -3.90 -1.36
N ARG A 53 -21.35 -4.78 -1.41
CA ARG A 53 -22.69 -4.53 -0.87
C ARG A 53 -22.99 -5.58 0.19
N ALA A 54 -23.09 -5.15 1.44
CA ALA A 54 -23.43 -6.00 2.57
C ALA A 54 -24.26 -5.22 3.58
N ALA A 55 -25.26 -5.88 4.18
CA ALA A 55 -26.09 -5.28 5.22
C ALA A 55 -25.27 -4.90 6.47
N VAL A 56 -24.27 -5.72 6.80
CA VAL A 56 -23.23 -5.44 7.79
C VAL A 56 -21.90 -5.93 7.19
N GLY A 57 -21.15 -5.01 6.61
CA GLY A 57 -19.82 -5.30 6.08
C GLY A 57 -18.73 -5.00 7.11
N SER A 58 -17.56 -5.62 6.91
CA SER A 58 -16.39 -5.30 7.71
C SER A 58 -15.75 -4.01 7.20
N ARG A 59 -15.37 -3.14 8.13
CA ARG A 59 -14.40 -2.07 7.81
C ARG A 59 -13.08 -2.69 7.37
N LYS A 60 -12.34 -1.96 6.56
CA LYS A 60 -10.96 -2.28 6.17
C LYS A 60 -10.03 -1.21 6.69
N LYS A 61 -8.79 -1.57 7.04
CA LYS A 61 -7.73 -0.61 7.33
C LYS A 61 -6.61 -0.78 6.32
N ASN A 62 -6.03 0.33 5.91
CA ASN A 62 -5.09 0.40 4.80
C ASN A 62 -3.79 1.08 5.24
N TRP A 63 -2.66 0.54 4.83
CA TRP A 63 -1.31 1.03 5.09
C TRP A 63 -0.50 1.04 3.79
N GLY A 64 0.46 1.95 3.67
CA GLY A 64 1.23 2.13 2.43
C GLY A 64 0.38 2.73 1.31
N ILE A 65 0.55 2.26 0.07
CA ILE A 65 -0.28 2.66 -1.08
C ILE A 65 -1.24 1.52 -1.42
N VAL A 66 -2.54 1.83 -1.55
CA VAL A 66 -3.56 0.83 -1.87
C VAL A 66 -4.43 1.29 -3.04
N HIS A 67 -4.79 0.36 -3.92
CA HIS A 67 -5.88 0.50 -4.88
C HIS A 67 -7.06 -0.31 -4.38
N THR A 68 -8.05 0.35 -3.78
CA THR A 68 -9.25 -0.31 -3.29
C THR A 68 -10.50 0.51 -3.56
N SER A 69 -11.60 -0.20 -3.71
CA SER A 69 -12.95 0.35 -3.61
C SER A 69 -13.49 0.17 -2.18
N GLY A 70 -14.72 0.59 -1.95
CA GLY A 70 -15.36 0.64 -0.65
C GLY A 70 -16.59 -0.25 -0.53
N GLN A 71 -17.13 -0.27 0.68
CA GLN A 71 -18.46 -0.79 0.94
C GLN A 71 -19.50 0.30 0.64
N VAL A 72 -20.52 -0.03 -0.14
CA VAL A 72 -21.66 0.86 -0.38
C VAL A 72 -22.43 1.02 0.93
N SER A 73 -22.41 2.23 1.47
CA SER A 73 -23.06 2.59 2.74
C SER A 73 -24.34 3.41 2.54
N PHE A 74 -24.47 4.04 1.37
CA PHE A 74 -25.68 4.74 0.94
C PHE A 74 -25.82 4.64 -0.57
N GLU A 75 -27.04 4.47 -1.05
CA GLU A 75 -27.37 4.61 -2.45
C GLU A 75 -28.84 5.01 -2.58
N ALA A 76 -29.09 6.10 -3.31
CA ALA A 76 -30.44 6.58 -3.59
C ALA A 76 -30.47 7.30 -4.93
N SER A 77 -31.66 7.39 -5.53
CA SER A 77 -31.89 8.21 -6.71
C SER A 77 -33.05 9.15 -6.49
N LYS A 78 -32.91 10.40 -6.96
CA LYS A 78 -33.93 11.44 -6.84
C LYS A 78 -33.85 12.36 -8.06
N ASN A 79 -34.98 12.60 -8.72
CA ASN A 79 -35.09 13.45 -9.90
C ASN A 79 -34.08 13.10 -11.02
N GLY A 80 -33.74 11.82 -11.18
CA GLY A 80 -32.78 11.35 -12.18
C GLY A 80 -31.31 11.43 -11.74
N THR A 81 -31.01 12.10 -10.63
CA THR A 81 -29.67 12.10 -10.03
C THR A 81 -29.48 10.84 -9.18
N LEU A 82 -28.36 10.15 -9.35
CA LEU A 82 -27.93 9.05 -8.49
C LEU A 82 -26.91 9.58 -7.48
N GLY A 83 -27.05 9.20 -6.20
CA GLY A 83 -26.05 9.44 -5.18
C GLY A 83 -25.66 8.12 -4.52
N LYS A 84 -24.35 7.88 -4.40
CA LYS A 84 -23.79 6.68 -3.77
C LYS A 84 -22.65 7.06 -2.83
N VAL A 85 -22.58 6.45 -1.65
CA VAL A 85 -21.45 6.62 -0.72
C VAL A 85 -20.71 5.31 -0.53
N LEU A 86 -19.41 5.36 -0.74
CA LEU A 86 -18.48 4.25 -0.55
C LEU A 86 -17.61 4.53 0.68
N THR A 87 -17.68 3.66 1.68
CA THR A 87 -16.77 3.67 2.83
C THR A 87 -15.52 2.87 2.46
N LEU A 88 -14.38 3.56 2.39
CA LEU A 88 -13.14 3.07 1.76
C LEU A 88 -12.18 2.45 2.78
N GLY A 89 -12.18 2.97 4.00
CA GLY A 89 -11.31 2.51 5.08
C GLY A 89 -11.67 3.09 6.44
N THR A 90 -11.01 2.59 7.49
CA THR A 90 -11.05 3.12 8.86
C THR A 90 -9.71 3.77 9.20
N GLY A 91 -9.76 4.91 9.89
CA GLY A 91 -8.63 5.81 10.12
C GLY A 91 -8.58 6.97 9.12
N HIS A 92 -7.72 7.96 9.42
CA HIS A 92 -7.38 9.03 8.49
C HIS A 92 -6.50 8.47 7.38
N GLU A 93 -7.00 8.48 6.15
CA GLU A 93 -6.25 8.16 4.95
C GLU A 93 -5.73 9.45 4.30
N ASN A 94 -4.55 9.34 3.68
CA ASN A 94 -3.80 10.48 3.18
C ASN A 94 -4.14 10.76 1.71
N GLU A 95 -3.21 11.42 1.02
CA GLU A 95 -3.30 11.82 -0.39
C GLU A 95 -3.90 10.74 -1.31
N ILE A 96 -4.87 11.15 -2.12
CA ILE A 96 -5.42 10.35 -3.20
C ILE A 96 -4.53 10.56 -4.43
N LEU A 97 -4.00 9.47 -4.97
CA LEU A 97 -3.10 9.49 -6.11
C LEU A 97 -3.86 9.37 -7.43
N GLU A 98 -4.92 8.56 -7.46
CA GLU A 98 -5.75 8.36 -8.65
C GLU A 98 -7.22 8.14 -8.26
N HIS A 99 -8.12 8.84 -8.95
CA HIS A 99 -9.54 8.49 -8.99
C HIS A 99 -9.78 7.58 -10.19
N ARG A 100 -10.54 6.50 -9.97
CA ARG A 100 -10.88 5.55 -11.04
C ARG A 100 -12.37 5.32 -11.11
N LEU A 101 -12.90 5.38 -12.32
CA LEU A 101 -14.25 4.94 -12.64
C LEU A 101 -14.16 3.82 -13.66
N HIS A 102 -14.82 2.70 -13.39
CA HIS A 102 -14.80 1.54 -14.29
C HIS A 102 -13.37 1.04 -14.60
N ASP A 103 -12.49 1.12 -13.60
CA ASP A 103 -11.05 0.82 -13.71
C ASP A 103 -10.25 1.76 -14.63
N GLU A 104 -10.86 2.85 -15.11
CA GLU A 104 -10.17 3.90 -15.85
C GLU A 104 -9.87 5.12 -14.99
N VAL A 105 -8.67 5.69 -15.14
CA VAL A 105 -8.25 6.89 -14.42
C VAL A 105 -9.01 8.11 -14.95
N VAL A 106 -9.64 8.83 -14.02
CA VAL A 106 -10.40 10.05 -14.28
C VAL A 106 -9.77 11.26 -13.60
N ASN A 107 -9.86 12.41 -14.28
CA ASN A 107 -9.39 13.67 -13.73
C ASN A 107 -10.53 14.35 -12.96
N VAL A 108 -10.27 14.74 -11.71
CA VAL A 108 -11.24 15.40 -10.84
C VAL A 108 -10.74 16.81 -10.53
N ASP A 109 -11.59 17.82 -10.73
CA ASP A 109 -11.26 19.21 -10.45
C ASP A 109 -11.41 19.56 -8.94
N GLY A 110 -11.07 20.81 -8.57
CA GLY A 110 -11.14 21.27 -7.19
C GLY A 110 -12.56 21.32 -6.59
N SER A 111 -13.61 21.20 -7.41
CA SER A 111 -15.00 21.10 -6.96
C SER A 111 -15.46 19.66 -6.72
N GLY A 112 -14.62 18.68 -7.09
CA GLY A 112 -15.00 17.27 -7.09
C GLY A 112 -15.66 16.84 -8.41
N THR A 113 -15.68 17.65 -9.46
CA THR A 113 -16.31 17.29 -10.74
C THR A 113 -15.29 16.62 -11.65
N ILE A 114 -15.70 15.57 -12.38
CA ILE A 114 -14.83 14.96 -13.38
C ILE A 114 -14.67 15.91 -14.56
N SER A 115 -13.42 16.30 -14.85
CA SER A 115 -13.08 17.26 -15.91
C SER A 115 -12.92 16.60 -17.29
N ASP A 116 -12.86 15.28 -17.36
CA ASP A 116 -12.80 14.54 -18.62
C ASP A 116 -14.06 14.81 -19.47
N ALA A 117 -13.87 15.29 -20.71
CA ALA A 117 -14.95 15.73 -21.58
C ALA A 117 -16.03 14.67 -21.86
N SER A 118 -15.68 13.38 -21.80
CA SER A 118 -16.61 12.26 -21.96
C SER A 118 -17.71 12.23 -20.90
N PHE A 119 -17.45 12.78 -19.71
CA PHE A 119 -18.40 12.81 -18.61
C PHE A 119 -19.30 14.05 -18.62
N LYS A 120 -19.03 15.03 -19.49
CA LYS A 120 -19.82 16.27 -19.66
C LYS A 120 -20.14 17.01 -18.35
N GLY A 121 -19.25 16.92 -17.36
CA GLY A 121 -19.44 17.52 -16.03
C GLY A 121 -20.55 16.89 -15.19
N ALA A 122 -21.11 15.74 -15.58
CA ALA A 122 -22.27 15.12 -14.93
C ALA A 122 -21.93 14.15 -13.80
N VAL A 123 -20.64 13.98 -13.46
CA VAL A 123 -20.19 13.07 -12.40
C VAL A 123 -19.30 13.82 -11.43
N HIS A 124 -19.66 13.72 -10.15
CA HIS A 124 -18.92 14.35 -9.06
C HIS A 124 -18.45 13.27 -8.07
N ILE A 125 -17.18 13.35 -7.69
CA ILE A 125 -16.50 12.53 -6.71
C ILE A 125 -16.04 13.43 -5.58
N ILE A 126 -16.68 13.30 -4.42
CA ILE A 126 -16.40 14.14 -3.25
C ILE A 126 -15.93 13.24 -2.13
N THR A 127 -14.75 13.51 -1.58
CA THR A 127 -14.11 12.63 -0.61
C THR A 127 -14.01 13.25 0.78
N ARG A 128 -13.87 12.39 1.78
CA ARG A 128 -13.49 12.73 3.15
C ARG A 128 -12.40 11.77 3.61
N PRO A 129 -11.32 12.27 4.23
CA PRO A 129 -10.14 11.46 4.53
C PRO A 129 -10.33 10.52 5.73
N GLY A 130 -11.38 10.67 6.53
CA GLY A 130 -11.61 9.85 7.72
C GLY A 130 -11.27 10.54 9.04
N ASP A 131 -11.21 11.88 9.09
CA ASP A 131 -10.92 12.60 10.33
C ASP A 131 -11.96 12.32 11.42
N PRO A 132 -11.54 12.27 12.71
CA PRO A 132 -12.46 12.16 13.84
C PRO A 132 -13.53 13.28 13.84
N ASN A 133 -13.17 14.46 13.32
CA ASN A 133 -14.02 15.65 13.29
C ASN A 133 -14.60 15.98 11.90
N GLN A 134 -14.46 15.10 10.89
CA GLN A 134 -14.95 15.40 9.54
C GLN A 134 -16.46 15.69 9.48
N SER A 135 -16.89 16.54 8.56
CA SER A 135 -18.29 16.82 8.26
C SER A 135 -18.87 15.81 7.27
N ALA A 136 -20.20 15.73 7.21
CA ALA A 136 -20.88 15.04 6.12
C ALA A 136 -20.60 15.73 4.77
N ILE A 137 -20.80 15.00 3.68
CA ILE A 137 -20.68 15.54 2.33
C ILE A 137 -21.93 16.38 2.01
N GLY A 138 -21.81 17.70 2.11
CA GLY A 138 -22.93 18.64 2.05
C GLY A 138 -23.68 18.59 0.73
N GLU A 139 -22.94 18.39 -0.35
CA GLU A 139 -23.43 18.24 -1.72
C GLU A 139 -24.39 17.04 -1.84
N LEU A 140 -24.09 15.94 -1.14
CA LEU A 140 -24.97 14.78 -1.08
C LEU A 140 -26.20 15.05 -0.21
N THR A 141 -26.01 15.64 0.98
CA THR A 141 -27.13 15.96 1.91
C THR A 141 -28.15 16.92 1.31
N ALA A 142 -27.71 17.82 0.41
CA ALA A 142 -28.58 18.78 -0.27
C ALA A 142 -29.55 18.09 -1.24
N ILE A 143 -29.12 17.01 -1.88
CA ILE A 143 -29.92 16.24 -2.84
C ILE A 143 -30.81 15.24 -2.09
N PHE A 144 -30.25 14.55 -1.09
CA PHE A 144 -30.86 13.44 -0.35
C PHE A 144 -31.03 13.79 1.14
N PRO A 145 -32.17 14.40 1.55
CA PRO A 145 -32.43 14.77 2.94
C PRO A 145 -32.41 13.60 3.94
N GLU A 146 -32.62 12.37 3.47
CA GLU A 146 -32.47 11.14 4.25
C GLU A 146 -31.01 10.92 4.71
N TRP A 147 -30.03 11.39 3.93
CA TRP A 147 -28.64 11.49 4.35
C TRP A 147 -28.42 12.84 5.02
N THR A 148 -28.69 12.91 6.31
CA THR A 148 -28.55 14.13 7.12
C THR A 148 -27.07 14.49 7.41
N ALA A 149 -26.86 15.70 7.94
CA ALA A 149 -25.55 16.17 8.42
C ALA A 149 -24.93 15.33 9.55
N ASP A 150 -25.71 14.44 10.19
CA ASP A 150 -25.21 13.51 11.22
C ASP A 150 -24.49 12.29 10.61
N HIS A 151 -24.72 11.98 9.33
CA HIS A 151 -24.08 10.88 8.60
C HIS A 151 -22.66 11.25 8.15
N ARG A 152 -21.81 11.54 9.13
CA ARG A 152 -20.43 12.03 8.95
C ARG A 152 -19.41 10.92 8.72
N GLN A 153 -19.76 9.68 9.05
CA GLN A 153 -18.86 8.51 9.05
C GLN A 153 -17.49 8.78 9.72
N ARG A 154 -17.50 9.45 10.88
CA ARG A 154 -16.27 9.87 11.60
C ARG A 154 -15.30 8.70 11.77
N GLY A 155 -14.01 8.96 11.53
CA GLY A 155 -12.99 7.91 11.61
C GLY A 155 -12.99 6.95 10.42
N CYS A 156 -13.77 7.22 9.36
CA CYS A 156 -13.78 6.41 8.15
C CYS A 156 -13.64 7.29 6.90
N ALA A 157 -12.62 6.98 6.10
CA ALA A 157 -12.44 7.55 4.79
C ALA A 157 -13.58 7.10 3.87
N HIS A 158 -14.20 8.03 3.15
CA HIS A 158 -15.33 7.74 2.28
C HIS A 158 -15.43 8.71 1.11
N ALA A 159 -16.12 8.27 0.06
CA ALA A 159 -16.36 9.04 -1.15
C ALA A 159 -17.85 9.00 -1.50
N ALA A 160 -18.41 10.16 -1.83
CA ALA A 160 -19.70 10.27 -2.48
C ALA A 160 -19.49 10.37 -3.99
N ILE A 161 -20.22 9.54 -4.74
CA ILE A 161 -20.33 9.57 -6.18
C ILE A 161 -21.72 10.08 -6.51
N ILE A 162 -21.79 11.26 -7.12
CA ILE A 162 -23.04 11.91 -7.52
C ILE A 162 -23.07 11.94 -9.04
N CYS A 163 -24.13 11.43 -9.64
CA CYS A 163 -24.30 11.36 -11.09
C CYS A 163 -25.58 12.09 -11.47
N GLU A 164 -25.45 13.18 -12.21
CA GLU A 164 -26.56 14.01 -12.67
C GLU A 164 -27.28 13.41 -13.89
N PRO A 165 -28.57 13.72 -14.11
CA PRO A 165 -29.25 13.29 -15.31
C PRO A 165 -28.64 13.95 -16.55
N VAL A 166 -28.37 13.15 -17.59
CA VAL A 166 -27.92 13.61 -18.91
C VAL A 166 -28.96 13.31 -19.97
N ASP A 167 -28.89 14.01 -21.10
CA ASP A 167 -29.72 13.70 -22.26
C ASP A 167 -29.60 12.23 -22.66
N GLN A 168 -30.70 11.61 -23.10
CA GLN A 168 -30.74 10.19 -23.45
C GLN A 168 -29.67 9.79 -24.50
N LYS A 169 -29.33 10.70 -25.42
CA LYS A 169 -28.27 10.50 -26.42
C LYS A 169 -26.87 10.40 -25.81
N ASP A 170 -26.66 11.01 -24.66
CA ASP A 170 -25.37 11.11 -23.97
C ASP A 170 -25.22 10.06 -22.86
N PHE A 171 -26.31 9.43 -22.45
CA PHE A 171 -26.33 8.46 -21.36
C PHE A 171 -25.32 7.32 -21.56
N ASN A 172 -25.25 6.74 -22.77
CA ASN A 172 -24.28 5.68 -23.06
C ASN A 172 -22.84 6.18 -23.09
N THR A 173 -22.61 7.44 -23.49
CA THR A 173 -21.28 8.04 -23.53
C THR A 173 -20.76 8.35 -22.13
N VAL A 174 -21.62 8.91 -21.27
CA VAL A 174 -21.24 9.37 -19.92
C VAL A 174 -21.19 8.20 -18.93
N TYR A 175 -22.17 7.29 -18.97
CA TYR A 175 -22.36 6.24 -17.96
C TYR A 175 -22.05 4.82 -18.45
N ASN A 176 -21.69 4.65 -19.72
CA ASN A 176 -21.45 3.33 -20.33
C ASN A 176 -22.61 2.35 -20.08
N GLY A 177 -23.85 2.86 -20.00
CA GLY A 177 -25.05 2.07 -19.77
C GLY A 177 -25.16 1.38 -18.40
N ARG A 178 -24.30 1.71 -17.42
CA ARG A 178 -24.25 1.06 -16.10
C ARG A 178 -24.06 2.06 -14.97
N VAL A 179 -24.28 1.61 -13.73
CA VAL A 179 -23.98 2.41 -12.54
C VAL A 179 -22.46 2.60 -12.44
N PRO A 180 -21.94 3.83 -12.28
CA PRO A 180 -20.50 4.07 -12.16
C PRO A 180 -19.88 3.27 -11.02
N GLU A 181 -18.81 2.52 -11.29
CA GLU A 181 -18.06 1.76 -10.29
C GLU A 181 -16.81 2.54 -9.93
N TYR A 182 -16.69 2.95 -8.68
CA TYR A 182 -15.61 3.80 -8.22
C TYR A 182 -14.58 3.02 -7.40
N SER A 183 -13.31 3.24 -7.72
CA SER A 183 -12.16 2.84 -6.92
C SER A 183 -11.17 3.99 -6.86
N GLN A 184 -10.22 3.91 -5.92
CA GLN A 184 -9.16 4.91 -5.83
C GLN A 184 -7.84 4.30 -5.42
N VAL A 185 -6.77 4.88 -5.95
CA VAL A 185 -5.40 4.66 -5.50
C VAL A 185 -5.05 5.76 -4.51
N ARG A 186 -4.59 5.40 -3.31
CA ARG A 186 -4.30 6.38 -2.26
C ARG A 186 -3.23 5.91 -1.29
N LYS A 187 -2.67 6.88 -0.59
CA LYS A 187 -1.87 6.68 0.61
C LYS A 187 -2.79 6.34 1.79
N GLY A 188 -2.56 5.20 2.44
CA GLY A 188 -3.33 4.71 3.58
C GLY A 188 -3.11 5.53 4.86
N CYS A 189 -3.30 4.88 6.01
CA CYS A 189 -3.16 5.49 7.33
C CYS A 189 -1.73 5.99 7.61
N SER A 190 -1.63 7.08 8.38
CA SER A 190 -0.36 7.59 8.90
C SER A 190 0.24 6.67 9.97
N CYS A 191 1.57 6.65 10.08
CA CYS A 191 2.31 5.85 11.04
C CYS A 191 3.01 6.76 12.05
N TYR A 192 3.05 6.35 13.31
CA TYR A 192 4.03 6.90 14.24
C TYR A 192 5.44 6.50 13.80
N ASP A 193 6.33 7.48 13.64
CA ASP A 193 7.76 7.30 13.41
C ASP A 193 8.56 7.94 14.55
N PRO A 194 9.23 7.14 15.41
CA PRO A 194 10.01 7.66 16.53
C PRO A 194 11.20 8.53 16.07
N ARG A 195 11.68 8.38 14.83
CA ARG A 195 12.71 9.26 14.25
C ARG A 195 12.20 10.68 14.05
N HIS A 196 10.88 10.84 13.99
CA HIS A 196 10.19 12.12 13.84
C HIS A 196 9.61 12.69 15.16
N ASP A 197 9.91 12.07 16.30
CA ASP A 197 9.51 12.52 17.62
C ASP A 197 10.72 12.96 18.44
N SER A 198 10.79 14.25 18.75
CA SER A 198 11.86 14.83 19.58
C SER A 198 11.92 14.36 21.05
N THR A 199 10.94 13.56 21.48
CA THR A 199 10.86 12.97 22.82
C THR A 199 11.12 11.47 22.84
N ALA A 200 11.27 10.84 21.67
CA ALA A 200 11.52 9.41 21.55
C ALA A 200 13.02 9.09 21.49
N VAL A 201 13.43 8.03 22.20
CA VAL A 201 14.76 7.44 22.05
C VAL A 201 14.76 6.58 20.77
N ILE A 202 15.72 6.82 19.88
CA ILE A 202 15.87 6.09 18.61
C ILE A 202 17.12 5.23 18.56
N TYR A 203 18.05 5.44 19.49
CA TYR A 203 19.21 4.59 19.72
C TYR A 203 19.64 4.68 21.17
N ASP A 204 20.08 3.57 21.74
CA ASP A 204 20.62 3.43 23.08
C ASP A 204 21.73 2.37 23.04
N ASP A 205 22.94 2.74 23.46
CA ASP A 205 24.10 1.83 23.51
C ASP A 205 24.14 0.97 24.78
N GLY A 206 23.26 1.23 25.75
CA GLY A 206 23.25 0.57 27.05
C GLY A 206 24.34 1.05 28.03
N GLU A 207 25.24 1.94 27.60
CA GLU A 207 26.34 2.53 28.38
C GLU A 207 26.10 4.03 28.67
N GLY A 208 24.89 4.52 28.35
CA GLY A 208 24.42 5.86 28.68
C GLY A 208 24.46 6.84 27.52
N PHE A 209 24.86 6.43 26.31
CA PHE A 209 24.73 7.23 25.10
C PHE A 209 23.39 6.94 24.41
N VAL A 210 22.52 7.94 24.38
CA VAL A 210 21.21 7.88 23.72
C VAL A 210 21.12 8.91 22.60
N VAL A 211 20.46 8.53 21.51
CA VAL A 211 20.07 9.45 20.43
C VAL A 211 18.57 9.61 20.45
N MET A 212 18.11 10.85 20.40
CA MET A 212 16.69 11.19 20.32
C MET A 212 16.26 11.40 18.87
N GLY A 213 14.98 11.15 18.58
CA GLY A 213 14.36 11.54 17.33
C GLY A 213 14.32 13.06 17.14
N THR A 214 13.83 13.50 15.99
CA THR A 214 13.73 14.92 15.66
C THR A 214 12.39 15.22 15.01
N GLY A 215 11.63 16.18 15.54
CA GLY A 215 10.39 16.60 14.91
C GLY A 215 9.20 16.67 15.87
N PRO A 216 8.00 16.91 15.32
CA PRO A 216 6.81 17.20 16.10
C PRO A 216 5.93 15.97 16.37
N GLN A 217 6.21 14.79 15.80
CA GLN A 217 5.35 13.63 16.04
C GLN A 217 5.30 13.27 17.53
N ARG A 218 4.19 12.73 18.01
CA ARG A 218 4.05 12.22 19.37
C ARG A 218 3.31 10.89 19.36
N VAL A 219 3.82 9.91 20.09
CA VAL A 219 3.23 8.55 20.14
C VAL A 219 1.79 8.54 20.66
N ASP A 220 1.40 9.51 21.47
CA ASP A 220 0.07 9.65 22.06
C ASP A 220 -0.85 10.61 21.29
N ASP A 221 -0.35 11.27 20.24
CA ASP A 221 -1.13 12.16 19.37
C ASP A 221 -1.05 11.73 17.89
N PRO A 222 -1.98 10.87 17.44
CA PRO A 222 -2.06 10.42 16.05
C PRO A 222 -2.26 11.52 15.01
N THR A 223 -2.69 12.72 15.41
CA THR A 223 -2.88 13.84 14.47
C THR A 223 -1.55 14.44 14.00
N THR A 224 -0.47 14.14 14.71
CA THR A 224 0.89 14.56 14.34
C THR A 224 1.58 13.61 13.37
N TRP A 225 1.04 12.38 13.19
CA TRP A 225 1.68 11.33 12.41
C TRP A 225 1.58 11.60 10.91
N THR A 226 2.65 11.26 10.20
CA THR A 226 2.72 11.39 8.74
C THR A 226 2.60 10.03 8.06
N TRP A 227 2.22 10.05 6.78
CA TRP A 227 2.21 8.84 5.97
C TRP A 227 3.62 8.24 5.82
N SER A 228 3.69 6.91 5.84
CA SER A 228 4.87 6.12 5.49
C SER A 228 4.45 4.74 5.00
N ASP A 229 5.21 4.17 4.08
CA ASP A 229 5.12 2.78 3.64
C ASP A 229 6.35 1.94 4.06
N ASN A 230 7.21 2.50 4.92
CA ASN A 230 8.34 1.79 5.52
C ASN A 230 7.84 0.56 6.30
N TRP A 231 8.40 -0.61 5.97
CA TRP A 231 7.93 -1.89 6.51
C TRP A 231 7.94 -1.94 8.05
N ALA A 232 9.01 -1.48 8.68
CA ALA A 232 9.15 -1.55 10.13
C ALA A 232 8.09 -0.69 10.85
N LEU A 233 7.89 0.54 10.34
CA LEU A 233 6.89 1.47 10.87
C LEU A 233 5.46 0.95 10.69
N VAL A 234 5.12 0.48 9.48
CA VAL A 234 3.79 -0.08 9.18
C VAL A 234 3.50 -1.30 10.06
N THR A 235 4.46 -2.22 10.18
CA THR A 235 4.30 -3.46 10.95
C THR A 235 4.15 -3.19 12.45
N ALA A 236 4.95 -2.27 13.00
CA ALA A 236 4.85 -1.88 14.41
C ALA A 236 3.54 -1.15 14.73
N ASN A 237 3.12 -0.22 13.86
CA ASN A 237 1.85 0.48 14.03
C ASN A 237 0.67 -0.49 13.90
N TYR A 238 0.68 -1.42 12.95
CA TYR A 238 -0.32 -2.49 12.89
C TYR A 238 -0.39 -3.28 14.20
N TRP A 239 0.76 -3.64 14.77
CA TRP A 239 0.77 -4.37 16.03
C TRP A 239 0.17 -3.56 17.18
N ALA A 240 0.54 -2.27 17.27
CA ALA A 240 0.10 -1.39 18.35
C ALA A 240 -1.39 -1.01 18.26
N ASP A 241 -1.89 -0.78 17.05
CA ASP A 241 -3.19 -0.20 16.78
C ASP A 241 -4.37 -1.11 17.18
N SER A 242 -5.43 -0.52 17.74
CA SER A 242 -6.62 -1.25 18.22
C SER A 242 -7.45 -1.91 17.11
N ASP A 243 -7.48 -1.30 15.91
CA ASP A 243 -8.07 -1.86 14.69
C ASP A 243 -7.07 -2.82 13.97
N GLY A 244 -5.82 -2.89 14.43
CA GLY A 244 -4.80 -3.86 14.01
C GLY A 244 -4.71 -5.07 14.96
N TYR A 245 -3.50 -5.41 15.42
CA TYR A 245 -3.29 -6.52 16.36
C TYR A 245 -3.81 -6.20 17.76
N GLY A 246 -3.68 -4.94 18.20
CA GLY A 246 -4.17 -4.45 19.49
C GLY A 246 -3.18 -4.62 20.65
N GLY A 247 -1.88 -4.63 20.38
CA GLY A 247 -0.81 -4.74 21.38
C GLY A 247 -0.59 -3.47 22.21
N GLY A 248 -1.03 -2.30 21.72
CA GLY A 248 -0.87 -1.00 22.38
C GLY A 248 0.50 -0.37 22.13
N TYR A 249 0.53 0.96 21.97
CA TYR A 249 1.73 1.72 21.60
C TYR A 249 2.84 1.69 22.67
N ASP A 250 2.48 1.59 23.94
CA ASP A 250 3.45 1.51 25.06
C ASP A 250 4.23 0.19 25.09
N ASN A 251 3.67 -0.86 24.48
CA ASN A 251 4.24 -2.20 24.47
C ASN A 251 5.10 -2.46 23.23
N VAL A 252 5.46 -1.43 22.46
CA VAL A 252 6.42 -1.50 21.35
C VAL A 252 7.76 -0.93 21.81
N ASN A 253 8.86 -1.60 21.46
CA ASN A 253 10.19 -1.04 21.59
C ASN A 253 10.48 -0.11 20.40
N TRP A 254 10.03 1.14 20.49
CA TRP A 254 10.22 2.13 19.42
C TRP A 254 11.68 2.44 19.10
N THR A 255 12.62 2.24 20.02
CA THR A 255 14.07 2.33 19.76
C THR A 255 14.50 1.28 18.74
N ASN A 256 14.09 0.01 18.92
CA ASN A 256 14.34 -1.04 17.93
C ASN A 256 13.62 -0.73 16.61
N ILE A 257 12.37 -0.27 16.64
CA ILE A 257 11.64 0.08 15.42
C ILE A 257 12.37 1.18 14.63
N ALA A 258 12.98 2.18 15.28
CA ALA A 258 13.74 3.22 14.61
C ALA A 258 14.96 2.68 13.84
N ILE A 259 15.68 1.73 14.44
CA ILE A 259 16.82 1.04 13.81
C ILE A 259 16.34 0.24 12.59
N GLU A 260 15.26 -0.53 12.75
CA GLU A 260 14.71 -1.34 11.66
C GLU A 260 14.06 -0.51 10.55
N ALA A 261 13.56 0.68 10.88
CA ALA A 261 13.07 1.63 9.91
C ALA A 261 14.22 2.18 9.05
N ALA A 262 15.40 2.44 9.65
CA ALA A 262 16.59 2.82 8.88
C ALA A 262 17.02 1.71 7.91
N VAL A 263 17.09 0.45 8.36
CA VAL A 263 17.39 -0.71 7.50
C VAL A 263 16.36 -0.86 6.37
N SER A 264 15.09 -0.61 6.67
CA SER A 264 14.01 -0.66 5.68
C SER A 264 14.15 0.43 4.61
N ASP A 265 14.76 1.57 4.94
CA ASP A 265 15.01 2.70 4.05
C ASP A 265 16.32 2.57 3.24
N ASP A 266 17.17 1.59 3.54
CA ASP A 266 18.39 1.33 2.77
C ASP A 266 18.08 1.23 1.28
N LEU A 267 18.86 1.95 0.47
CA LEU A 267 18.72 1.92 -0.98
C LEU A 267 19.48 0.74 -1.55
N VAL A 268 18.79 -0.07 -2.34
CA VAL A 268 19.33 -1.24 -3.01
C VAL A 268 19.20 -1.11 -4.53
N PRO A 269 20.15 -1.67 -5.31
CA PRO A 269 20.12 -1.58 -6.77
C PRO A 269 18.96 -2.41 -7.36
N ALA A 270 18.40 -1.91 -8.46
CA ALA A 270 17.37 -2.58 -9.26
C ALA A 270 17.90 -2.94 -10.66
N ALA A 271 17.48 -4.09 -11.20
CA ALA A 271 17.97 -4.61 -12.49
C ALA A 271 17.66 -3.70 -13.69
N VAL A 272 16.57 -2.94 -13.62
CA VAL A 272 16.19 -1.94 -14.64
C VAL A 272 16.94 -0.61 -14.50
N GLY A 273 17.89 -0.51 -13.57
CA GLY A 273 18.66 0.69 -13.25
C GLY A 273 18.09 1.48 -12.08
N GLY A 274 18.93 2.30 -11.44
CA GLY A 274 18.57 3.09 -10.26
C GLY A 274 18.56 2.29 -8.96
N THR A 275 17.94 2.86 -7.92
CA THR A 275 17.82 2.25 -6.60
C THR A 275 16.39 2.30 -6.10
N VAL A 276 16.00 1.29 -5.33
CA VAL A 276 14.73 1.22 -4.60
C VAL A 276 15.00 1.07 -3.11
N ALA A 277 14.07 1.49 -2.27
CA ALA A 277 14.19 1.22 -0.84
C ALA A 277 14.00 -0.28 -0.55
N ARG A 278 14.76 -0.80 0.42
CA ARG A 278 14.89 -2.24 0.66
C ARG A 278 13.58 -2.90 1.09
N TRP A 279 12.87 -2.31 2.06
CA TRP A 279 11.68 -2.92 2.66
C TRP A 279 10.50 -1.95 2.76
N ARG A 280 9.42 -2.28 2.05
CA ARG A 280 8.14 -1.57 2.04
C ARG A 280 6.97 -2.51 2.31
N CYS A 281 5.86 -1.98 2.81
CA CYS A 281 4.67 -2.77 3.11
C CYS A 281 3.39 -2.02 2.71
N TRP A 282 2.65 -2.58 1.75
CA TRP A 282 1.34 -2.06 1.32
C TRP A 282 0.26 -3.06 1.72
N ALA A 283 -0.46 -2.75 2.80
CA ALA A 283 -1.37 -3.70 3.42
C ALA A 283 -2.80 -3.16 3.45
N SER A 284 -3.74 -3.98 2.98
CA SER A 284 -5.17 -3.81 3.21
C SER A 284 -5.69 -5.07 3.89
N TYR A 285 -6.47 -4.91 4.96
CA TYR A 285 -7.07 -6.04 5.66
C TYR A 285 -8.46 -5.70 6.21
N SER A 286 -9.30 -6.73 6.26
CA SER A 286 -10.62 -6.71 6.87
C SER A 286 -10.54 -6.91 8.39
N LEU A 287 -11.16 -6.02 9.16
CA LEU A 287 -11.16 -6.07 10.62
C LEU A 287 -11.89 -7.30 11.20
N VAL A 288 -12.86 -7.86 10.46
CA VAL A 288 -13.71 -8.97 10.91
C VAL A 288 -13.36 -10.28 10.20
N ASN A 289 -12.96 -10.23 8.93
CA ASN A 289 -12.81 -11.43 8.10
C ASN A 289 -11.39 -11.99 8.08
N GLU A 290 -10.41 -11.25 8.59
CA GLU A 290 -9.01 -11.67 8.60
C GLU A 290 -8.45 -11.73 10.02
N ASP A 291 -7.84 -12.86 10.36
CA ASP A 291 -7.23 -13.08 11.66
C ASP A 291 -6.03 -12.13 11.87
N ARG A 292 -5.99 -11.46 13.03
CA ARG A 292 -4.93 -10.48 13.33
C ARG A 292 -3.51 -11.07 13.30
N LYS A 293 -3.36 -12.29 13.83
CA LYS A 293 -2.13 -13.08 13.76
C LYS A 293 -1.63 -13.25 12.33
N ASP A 294 -2.57 -13.44 11.43
CA ASP A 294 -2.30 -13.84 10.08
C ASP A 294 -1.90 -12.64 9.23
N VAL A 295 -2.60 -11.51 9.40
CA VAL A 295 -2.19 -10.21 8.85
C VAL A 295 -0.80 -9.83 9.35
N PHE A 296 -0.51 -9.99 10.65
CA PHE A 296 0.83 -9.76 11.19
C PHE A 296 1.89 -10.64 10.51
N ALA A 297 1.59 -11.94 10.33
CA ALA A 297 2.50 -12.87 9.67
C ALA A 297 2.73 -12.51 8.20
N ASP A 298 1.72 -12.00 7.49
CA ASP A 298 1.84 -11.53 6.11
C ASP A 298 2.63 -10.23 6.01
N MET A 299 2.52 -9.33 6.99
CA MET A 299 3.39 -8.16 7.11
C MET A 299 4.84 -8.58 7.36
N LEU A 300 5.10 -9.49 8.31
CA LEU A 300 6.46 -10.00 8.55
C LEU A 300 7.05 -10.64 7.27
N LYS A 301 6.27 -11.45 6.55
CA LYS A 301 6.69 -12.06 5.28
C LYS A 301 7.15 -11.04 4.24
N ALA A 302 6.55 -9.85 4.19
CA ALA A 302 6.87 -8.84 3.19
C ALA A 302 8.35 -8.40 3.24
N ALA A 303 9.03 -8.55 4.37
CA ALA A 303 10.44 -8.18 4.51
C ALA A 303 11.33 -9.28 5.10
N ASP A 304 10.93 -10.56 5.00
CA ASP A 304 11.58 -11.67 5.74
C ASP A 304 11.78 -11.31 7.23
N GLY A 305 10.76 -10.69 7.80
CA GLY A 305 10.77 -10.12 9.12
C GLY A 305 10.72 -11.18 10.21
N TRP A 306 11.42 -10.88 11.30
CA TRP A 306 11.39 -11.66 12.53
C TRP A 306 10.86 -10.80 13.67
N ALA A 307 9.93 -11.32 14.47
CA ALA A 307 9.38 -10.61 15.62
C ALA A 307 9.68 -11.36 16.91
N PHE A 308 10.02 -10.62 17.96
CA PHE A 308 10.31 -11.15 19.29
C PHE A 308 9.85 -10.20 20.39
N GLN A 309 9.86 -10.68 21.63
CA GLN A 309 9.64 -9.84 22.80
C GLN A 309 10.93 -9.75 23.61
N ASP A 310 11.27 -8.54 24.04
CA ASP A 310 12.42 -8.34 24.92
C ASP A 310 12.09 -8.71 26.39
N ALA A 311 13.07 -8.53 27.27
CA ALA A 311 12.92 -8.80 28.70
C ALA A 311 11.83 -7.96 29.39
N ASN A 312 11.44 -6.83 28.80
CA ASN A 312 10.36 -5.97 29.30
C ASN A 312 8.99 -6.36 28.70
N GLY A 313 8.94 -7.40 27.85
CA GLY A 313 7.74 -7.86 27.18
C GLY A 313 7.32 -6.96 26.01
N LYS A 314 8.18 -6.04 25.55
CA LYS A 314 7.85 -5.16 24.42
C LYS A 314 8.11 -5.86 23.09
N LEU A 315 7.27 -5.57 22.10
CA LEU A 315 7.49 -6.01 20.73
C LEU A 315 8.77 -5.39 20.17
N ASN A 316 9.60 -6.25 19.61
CA ASN A 316 10.71 -5.91 18.75
C ASN A 316 10.53 -6.65 17.41
N ILE A 317 11.04 -6.05 16.34
CA ILE A 317 11.10 -6.69 15.02
C ILE A 317 12.53 -6.59 14.47
N GLN A 318 12.81 -7.38 13.46
CA GLN A 318 14.06 -7.35 12.71
C GLN A 318 13.74 -7.59 11.23
N ALA A 319 14.09 -6.63 10.38
CA ALA A 319 13.98 -6.74 8.94
C ALA A 319 14.96 -7.79 8.40
N GLY A 320 14.62 -8.43 7.29
CA GLY A 320 15.47 -9.42 6.64
C GLY A 320 16.83 -8.85 6.27
N ARG A 321 17.87 -9.31 6.96
CA ARG A 321 19.28 -9.10 6.63
C ARG A 321 20.12 -10.15 7.35
N TRP A 322 21.32 -10.39 6.82
CA TRP A 322 22.31 -11.13 7.57
C TRP A 322 22.82 -10.29 8.74
N GLU A 323 22.85 -10.88 9.93
CA GLU A 323 23.62 -10.39 11.06
C GLU A 323 24.46 -11.54 11.59
N GLU A 324 25.76 -11.31 11.75
CA GLU A 324 26.63 -12.32 12.31
C GLU A 324 26.23 -12.61 13.76
N PRO A 325 26.01 -13.88 14.14
CA PRO A 325 25.61 -14.20 15.50
C PRO A 325 26.69 -13.83 16.52
N ASP A 326 26.25 -13.23 17.63
CA ASP A 326 27.08 -12.88 18.77
C ASP A 326 27.16 -14.00 19.83
N VAL A 327 26.31 -15.02 19.71
CA VAL A 327 26.26 -16.18 20.62
C VAL A 327 26.66 -17.47 19.92
N THR A 328 27.60 -18.18 20.53
CA THR A 328 28.04 -19.52 20.13
C THR A 328 27.64 -20.55 21.18
N ILE A 329 26.92 -21.58 20.75
CA ILE A 329 26.61 -22.77 21.54
C ILE A 329 27.65 -23.85 21.24
N ASN A 330 28.27 -24.38 22.30
CA ASN A 330 29.24 -25.48 22.22
C ASN A 330 28.67 -26.77 22.83
N ASP A 331 29.39 -27.89 22.65
CA ASP A 331 29.02 -29.21 23.17
C ASP A 331 28.71 -29.23 24.68
N ASP A 332 29.31 -28.34 25.46
CA ASP A 332 29.13 -28.27 26.90
C ASP A 332 27.72 -27.84 27.32
N ALA A 333 27.00 -27.10 26.48
CA ALA A 333 25.62 -26.67 26.72
C ALA A 333 24.60 -27.68 26.17
N ILE A 334 25.00 -28.62 25.30
CA ILE A 334 24.13 -29.55 24.60
C ILE A 334 23.91 -30.81 25.45
N LYS A 335 22.64 -31.14 25.73
CA LYS A 335 22.23 -32.37 26.42
C LYS A 335 21.79 -33.47 25.47
N ALA A 336 21.13 -33.09 24.38
CA ALA A 336 20.74 -33.98 23.31
C ALA A 336 20.63 -33.20 22.01
N LEU A 337 20.93 -33.84 20.89
CA LEU A 337 20.90 -33.23 19.57
C LEU A 337 20.30 -34.21 18.57
N SER A 338 19.25 -33.78 17.88
CA SER A 338 18.71 -34.44 16.70
C SER A 338 19.11 -33.64 15.47
N VAL A 339 19.63 -34.30 14.45
CA VAL A 339 20.14 -33.68 13.22
C VAL A 339 19.46 -34.33 12.03
N GLU A 340 18.91 -33.49 11.17
CA GLU A 340 18.32 -33.87 9.89
C GLU A 340 18.94 -32.98 8.79
N GLN A 341 19.04 -33.50 7.57
CA GLN A 341 19.44 -32.73 6.39
C GLN A 341 18.28 -32.64 5.42
N GLY A 342 17.91 -31.41 5.07
CA GLY A 342 16.87 -31.09 4.11
C GLY A 342 15.47 -31.58 4.51
N PRO A 343 14.42 -31.14 3.80
CA PRO A 343 13.09 -31.63 4.04
C PRO A 343 12.95 -33.07 3.49
N THR A 344 12.24 -33.94 4.21
CA THR A 344 11.94 -35.31 3.76
C THR A 344 11.33 -35.33 2.35
N THR A 345 11.56 -36.40 1.59
CA THR A 345 11.32 -36.59 0.13
C THR A 345 9.96 -36.15 -0.44
N ARG A 346 8.98 -35.79 0.40
CA ARG A 346 7.64 -35.32 0.02
C ARG A 346 7.52 -33.80 -0.20
N HIS A 347 8.56 -33.03 0.11
CA HIS A 347 8.54 -31.56 0.14
C HIS A 347 9.47 -30.89 -0.90
N ARG A 348 10.00 -31.64 -1.87
CA ARG A 348 10.92 -31.10 -2.87
C ARG A 348 10.17 -30.29 -3.92
N THR A 349 10.09 -28.98 -3.75
CA THR A 349 9.90 -28.07 -4.88
C THR A 349 11.26 -27.76 -5.49
N SER A 350 11.34 -27.72 -6.82
CA SER A 350 12.57 -27.37 -7.54
C SER A 350 12.68 -25.86 -7.81
N ALA A 351 11.56 -25.15 -7.70
CA ALA A 351 11.46 -23.72 -7.91
C ALA A 351 10.38 -23.10 -7.05
N ILE A 352 10.48 -21.79 -6.86
CA ILE A 352 9.46 -20.98 -6.20
C ILE A 352 9.10 -19.78 -7.06
N LYS A 353 7.91 -19.24 -6.85
CA LYS A 353 7.49 -17.95 -7.41
C LYS A 353 6.79 -17.11 -6.35
N VAL A 354 7.15 -15.84 -6.26
CA VAL A 354 6.55 -14.93 -5.29
C VAL A 354 5.40 -14.18 -5.96
N LEU A 355 4.23 -14.16 -5.31
CA LEU A 355 3.11 -13.34 -5.76
C LEU A 355 3.13 -12.03 -4.97
N TYR A 356 3.20 -10.91 -5.68
CA TYR A 356 3.30 -9.56 -5.10
C TYR A 356 2.28 -8.61 -5.75
N THR A 357 2.13 -7.39 -5.22
CA THR A 357 1.28 -6.36 -5.82
C THR A 357 2.08 -5.53 -6.81
N GLU A 358 1.68 -5.52 -8.08
CA GLU A 358 2.33 -4.74 -9.13
C GLU A 358 1.50 -3.51 -9.48
N SER A 359 2.06 -2.32 -9.25
CA SER A 359 1.39 -1.04 -9.51
C SER A 359 1.25 -0.76 -11.02
N ALA A 360 2.23 -1.21 -11.83
CA ALA A 360 2.24 -0.96 -13.27
C ALA A 360 1.07 -1.60 -14.03
N ILE A 361 0.44 -2.64 -13.47
CA ILE A 361 -0.74 -3.31 -14.04
C ILE A 361 -2.03 -2.96 -13.28
N GLY A 362 -2.05 -1.84 -12.57
CA GLY A 362 -3.21 -1.37 -11.81
C GLY A 362 -3.31 -1.96 -10.41
N TYR A 363 -2.19 -2.18 -9.73
CA TYR A 363 -2.10 -2.69 -8.35
C TYR A 363 -2.75 -4.09 -8.21
N ARG A 364 -2.41 -5.00 -9.11
CA ARG A 364 -2.94 -6.38 -9.14
C ARG A 364 -1.88 -7.39 -8.72
N GLN A 365 -2.32 -8.57 -8.32
CA GLN A 365 -1.42 -9.68 -8.04
C GLN A 365 -0.63 -10.05 -9.30
N GLN A 366 0.69 -10.20 -9.14
CA GLN A 366 1.59 -10.59 -10.20
C GLN A 366 2.65 -11.55 -9.70
N GLU A 367 3.12 -12.43 -10.58
CA GLU A 367 4.23 -13.34 -10.29
C GLU A 367 5.56 -12.63 -10.55
N ALA A 368 6.46 -12.67 -9.56
CA ALA A 368 7.86 -12.28 -9.73
C ALA A 368 8.63 -13.35 -10.52
N THR A 369 9.86 -13.03 -10.91
CA THR A 369 10.73 -13.98 -11.61
C THR A 369 10.88 -15.27 -10.79
N THR A 370 10.70 -16.41 -11.44
CA THR A 370 10.83 -17.73 -10.81
C THR A 370 12.25 -17.96 -10.32
N LEU A 371 12.40 -18.42 -9.09
CA LEU A 371 13.69 -18.69 -8.46
C LEU A 371 13.87 -20.19 -8.28
N THR A 372 15.01 -20.71 -8.69
CA THR A 372 15.39 -22.11 -8.49
C THR A 372 15.77 -22.34 -7.03
N VAL A 373 15.35 -23.47 -6.46
CA VAL A 373 15.83 -23.90 -5.15
C VAL A 373 17.26 -24.44 -5.29
N PRO A 374 18.25 -23.92 -4.54
CA PRO A 374 19.62 -24.44 -4.58
C PRO A 374 19.67 -25.94 -4.29
N ASN A 375 20.57 -26.65 -4.97
CA ASN A 375 20.79 -28.10 -4.81
C ASN A 375 19.54 -28.98 -4.97
N SER A 376 18.45 -28.45 -5.54
CA SER A 376 17.26 -29.23 -5.85
C SER A 376 17.40 -29.95 -7.20
N ASP A 377 16.85 -31.15 -7.30
CA ASP A 377 16.72 -31.84 -8.57
C ASP A 377 15.62 -31.14 -9.39
N ALA A 378 15.94 -30.72 -10.61
CA ALA A 378 14.94 -30.17 -11.52
C ALA A 378 13.87 -31.24 -11.81
N ASP A 379 12.60 -30.91 -11.56
CA ASP A 379 11.48 -31.76 -11.93
C ASP A 379 10.59 -31.03 -12.95
N PRO A 380 10.66 -31.40 -14.25
CA PRO A 380 9.86 -30.75 -15.28
C PRO A 380 8.36 -31.02 -15.13
N ASN A 381 7.95 -31.92 -14.23
CA ASN A 381 6.55 -32.22 -13.94
C ASN A 381 6.04 -31.53 -12.66
N SER A 382 6.85 -30.70 -12.00
CA SER A 382 6.46 -29.95 -10.81
C SER A 382 6.27 -28.46 -11.11
N ASP A 383 5.12 -27.91 -10.73
CA ASP A 383 4.93 -26.46 -10.77
C ASP A 383 5.74 -25.77 -9.66
N PRO A 384 6.30 -24.58 -9.91
CA PRO A 384 6.95 -23.80 -8.87
C PRO A 384 6.01 -23.51 -7.69
N GLN A 385 6.51 -23.71 -6.47
CA GLN A 385 5.76 -23.42 -5.26
C GLN A 385 5.48 -21.91 -5.18
N SER A 386 4.20 -21.56 -5.03
CA SER A 386 3.77 -20.16 -4.95
C SER A 386 3.89 -19.64 -3.52
N LEU A 387 4.60 -18.52 -3.34
CA LEU A 387 4.69 -17.78 -2.08
C LEU A 387 3.83 -16.51 -2.16
N PRO A 388 2.60 -16.51 -1.63
CA PRO A 388 1.74 -15.33 -1.66
C PRO A 388 2.23 -14.27 -0.66
N ALA A 389 2.78 -13.17 -1.18
CA ALA A 389 3.33 -12.04 -0.45
C ALA A 389 2.73 -10.72 -0.98
N ASN A 390 1.40 -10.64 -1.02
CA ASN A 390 0.66 -9.54 -1.64
C ASN A 390 0.92 -8.16 -1.01
N TYR A 391 1.51 -8.10 0.19
CA TYR A 391 1.89 -6.82 0.81
C TYR A 391 3.24 -6.26 0.32
N ILE A 392 3.94 -7.02 -0.52
CA ILE A 392 5.15 -6.56 -1.21
C ILE A 392 4.74 -5.69 -2.41
N PRO A 393 5.24 -4.45 -2.51
CA PRO A 393 4.83 -3.52 -3.57
C PRO A 393 5.79 -3.44 -4.77
N HIS A 394 6.92 -4.16 -4.71
CA HIS A 394 7.96 -4.04 -5.72
C HIS A 394 8.58 -5.40 -6.04
N HIS A 395 8.87 -5.60 -7.33
CA HIS A 395 9.46 -6.83 -7.87
C HIS A 395 10.83 -7.15 -7.23
N ASN A 396 11.77 -6.20 -7.16
CA ASN A 396 13.05 -6.35 -6.43
C ASN A 396 12.89 -6.92 -5.01
N GLN A 397 11.95 -6.40 -4.24
CA GLN A 397 11.68 -6.85 -2.87
C GLN A 397 11.10 -8.27 -2.86
N ALA A 398 10.19 -8.57 -3.79
CA ALA A 398 9.64 -9.91 -3.96
C ALA A 398 10.74 -10.93 -4.26
N ILE A 399 11.72 -10.56 -5.07
CA ILE A 399 12.88 -11.40 -5.40
C ILE A 399 13.75 -11.66 -4.18
N ARG A 400 14.01 -10.66 -3.33
CA ARG A 400 14.81 -10.85 -2.10
C ARG A 400 14.13 -11.80 -1.11
N VAL A 401 12.83 -11.61 -0.88
CA VAL A 401 12.03 -12.51 -0.02
C VAL A 401 11.98 -13.92 -0.60
N GLY A 402 11.77 -14.02 -1.92
CA GLY A 402 11.81 -15.28 -2.65
C GLY A 402 13.16 -15.98 -2.49
N TYR A 403 14.25 -15.29 -2.78
CA TYR A 403 15.61 -15.85 -2.74
C TYR A 403 15.89 -16.43 -1.35
N ARG A 404 15.60 -15.65 -0.31
CA ARG A 404 15.74 -16.11 1.07
C ARG A 404 14.90 -17.36 1.36
N HIS A 405 13.68 -17.44 0.83
CA HIS A 405 12.83 -18.61 0.96
C HIS A 405 13.38 -19.82 0.19
N ALA A 406 13.89 -19.63 -1.03
CA ALA A 406 14.53 -20.69 -1.82
C ALA A 406 15.76 -21.27 -1.09
N GLU A 407 16.61 -20.41 -0.53
CA GLU A 407 17.75 -20.84 0.31
C GLU A 407 17.32 -21.64 1.55
N SER A 408 16.13 -21.34 2.10
CA SER A 408 15.59 -22.11 3.24
C SER A 408 15.08 -23.51 2.86
N LEU A 409 14.90 -23.77 1.56
CA LEU A 409 14.42 -25.03 1.00
C LEU A 409 15.56 -25.91 0.45
N ASP A 410 16.80 -25.41 0.46
CA ASP A 410 17.99 -26.14 0.04
C ASP A 410 18.11 -27.47 0.83
N PRO A 411 18.08 -28.64 0.14
CA PRO A 411 18.08 -29.93 0.79
C PRO A 411 19.40 -30.28 1.49
N ASP A 412 20.48 -29.54 1.21
CA ASP A 412 21.77 -29.75 1.86
C ASP A 412 21.88 -29.03 3.22
N ARG A 413 20.86 -28.25 3.60
CA ARG A 413 20.85 -27.50 4.88
C ARG A 413 20.57 -28.41 6.06
N TRP A 414 21.32 -28.19 7.15
CA TRP A 414 21.04 -28.84 8.43
C TRP A 414 19.81 -28.26 9.12
N HIS A 415 18.96 -29.14 9.62
CA HIS A 415 17.87 -28.85 10.54
C HIS A 415 18.11 -29.61 11.84
N LEU A 416 18.10 -28.91 12.97
CA LEU A 416 18.44 -29.50 14.25
C LEU A 416 17.37 -29.22 15.29
N THR A 417 17.17 -30.19 16.17
CA THR A 417 16.49 -29.98 17.46
C THR A 417 17.50 -30.23 18.56
N ALA A 418 17.89 -29.18 19.27
CA ALA A 418 18.87 -29.22 20.34
C ALA A 418 18.17 -29.06 21.70
N LEU A 419 18.32 -30.04 22.58
CA LEU A 419 18.00 -29.88 24.00
C LEU A 419 19.26 -29.44 24.73
N MET A 420 19.22 -28.27 25.34
CA MET A 420 20.35 -27.61 25.97
C MET A 420 20.08 -27.35 27.46
N ASP A 421 21.11 -26.98 28.20
CA ASP A 421 20.96 -26.42 29.55
C ASP A 421 20.55 -24.93 29.53
N LEU A 422 20.64 -24.26 30.68
CA LEU A 422 20.21 -22.87 30.83
C LEU A 422 21.18 -21.85 30.22
N ARG A 423 22.37 -22.24 29.75
CA ARG A 423 23.25 -21.33 28.99
C ARG A 423 22.60 -20.89 27.68
N ALA A 424 21.72 -21.73 27.11
CA ALA A 424 20.93 -21.38 25.95
C ALA A 424 19.86 -20.29 26.21
N LEU A 425 19.75 -19.74 27.44
CA LEU A 425 18.96 -18.53 27.68
C LEU A 425 19.52 -17.33 26.91
N ASP A 426 20.82 -17.33 26.59
CA ASP A 426 21.46 -16.30 25.79
C ASP A 426 20.90 -16.24 24.36
N LEU A 427 20.20 -17.28 23.89
CA LEU A 427 19.52 -17.28 22.59
C LEU A 427 18.22 -16.46 22.57
N LEU A 428 17.67 -16.08 23.74
CA LEU A 428 16.45 -15.28 23.80
C LEU A 428 16.69 -13.89 23.20
N GLY A 429 15.75 -13.46 22.35
CA GLY A 429 15.85 -12.17 21.68
C GLY A 429 16.85 -12.13 20.52
N ARG A 430 17.41 -13.28 20.12
CA ARG A 430 18.29 -13.41 18.95
C ARG A 430 17.63 -14.20 17.84
N ARG A 431 17.78 -13.72 16.60
CA ARG A 431 17.34 -14.44 15.39
C ARG A 431 18.30 -15.56 15.01
N PHE A 432 19.59 -15.34 15.24
CA PHE A 432 20.66 -16.23 14.81
C PHE A 432 21.56 -16.68 15.96
N CYS A 433 22.15 -17.85 15.82
CA CYS A 433 23.19 -18.36 16.71
C CYS A 433 24.25 -19.13 15.90
N ARG A 434 25.45 -19.25 16.46
CA ARG A 434 26.45 -20.20 15.98
C ARG A 434 26.36 -21.49 16.82
N LEU A 435 26.49 -22.63 16.17
CA LEU A 435 26.60 -23.94 16.83
C LEU A 435 27.91 -24.60 16.40
N ASP A 436 28.77 -24.86 17.38
CA ASP A 436 30.03 -25.57 17.21
C ASP A 436 29.98 -26.86 18.05
N THR A 437 29.79 -28.00 17.38
CA THR A 437 29.73 -29.32 18.00
C THR A 437 30.77 -30.25 17.38
N GLU A 438 31.76 -30.65 18.17
CA GLU A 438 32.78 -31.61 17.76
C GLU A 438 32.19 -33.01 17.59
N VAL A 439 31.19 -33.35 18.41
CA VAL A 439 30.52 -34.66 18.40
C VAL A 439 29.86 -34.95 17.05
N MET A 440 29.24 -33.95 16.43
CA MET A 440 28.63 -34.08 15.10
C MET A 440 29.52 -33.55 13.96
N GLY A 441 30.66 -32.93 14.29
CA GLY A 441 31.53 -32.27 13.30
C GLY A 441 30.86 -31.09 12.59
N ILE A 442 29.98 -30.36 13.29
CA ILE A 442 29.23 -29.23 12.74
C ILE A 442 29.77 -27.94 13.36
N ALA A 443 30.21 -27.01 12.53
CA ALA A 443 30.54 -25.63 12.91
C ALA A 443 29.87 -24.69 11.90
N ALA A 444 28.69 -24.17 12.25
CA ALA A 444 27.87 -23.39 11.33
C ALA A 444 26.92 -22.42 12.03
N TRP A 445 26.34 -21.53 11.23
CA TRP A 445 25.33 -20.58 11.66
C TRP A 445 23.93 -21.12 11.45
N PHE A 446 23.05 -20.78 12.40
CA PHE A 446 21.68 -21.25 12.46
C PHE A 446 20.73 -20.10 12.73
N GLU A 447 19.61 -20.08 12.03
CA GLU A 447 18.45 -19.31 12.41
C GLU A 447 17.63 -20.09 13.43
N ILE A 448 17.27 -19.41 14.51
CA ILE A 448 16.46 -19.94 15.58
C ILE A 448 15.00 -19.91 15.14
N LYS A 449 14.45 -21.08 14.82
CA LYS A 449 13.04 -21.23 14.40
C LYS A 449 12.11 -21.27 15.59
N ARG A 450 12.56 -21.85 16.70
CA ARG A 450 11.79 -21.95 17.93
C ARG A 450 12.70 -22.08 19.13
N LEU A 451 12.30 -21.47 20.24
CA LEU A 451 12.86 -21.72 21.56
C LEU A 451 11.75 -22.11 22.53
N ARG A 452 12.02 -23.10 23.38
CA ARG A 452 11.10 -23.55 24.42
C ARG A 452 11.84 -23.79 25.73
N LEU A 453 11.48 -23.03 26.76
CA LEU A 453 11.99 -23.21 28.11
C LEU A 453 11.18 -24.28 28.86
N PHE A 454 11.88 -25.27 29.41
CA PHE A 454 11.32 -26.25 30.33
C PHE A 454 11.78 -25.98 31.76
N VAL A 455 10.94 -25.29 32.53
CA VAL A 455 11.26 -24.85 33.90
C VAL A 455 11.54 -26.02 34.84
N ARG A 456 10.79 -27.13 34.72
CA ARG A 456 10.94 -28.30 35.60
C ARG A 456 12.28 -29.01 35.42
N THR A 457 12.74 -29.14 34.18
CA THR A 457 13.97 -29.87 33.82
C THR A 457 15.17 -28.95 33.67
N LYS A 458 14.99 -27.63 33.81
CA LYS A 458 16.03 -26.61 33.62
C LYS A 458 16.76 -26.84 32.29
N SER A 459 15.97 -26.91 31.23
CA SER A 459 16.46 -27.16 29.87
C SER A 459 15.75 -26.28 28.87
N ILE A 460 16.41 -26.01 27.76
CA ILE A 460 15.88 -25.24 26.64
C ILE A 460 15.94 -26.12 25.41
N GLU A 461 14.83 -26.21 24.68
CA GLU A 461 14.79 -26.84 23.37
C GLU A 461 14.83 -25.74 22.31
N ALA A 462 15.75 -25.87 21.36
CA ALA A 462 15.84 -25.00 20.19
C ALA A 462 15.63 -25.81 18.91
N GLU A 463 14.74 -25.33 18.05
CA GLU A 463 14.63 -25.77 16.66
C GLU A 463 15.47 -24.80 15.82
N LEU A 464 16.48 -25.33 15.11
CA LEU A 464 17.50 -24.58 14.38
C LEU A 464 17.51 -24.98 12.90
N SER A 465 17.62 -24.01 12.00
CA SER A 465 17.83 -24.25 10.57
C SER A 465 19.08 -23.54 10.09
N GLN A 466 19.95 -24.25 9.38
CA GLN A 466 21.22 -23.69 8.92
C GLN A 466 21.00 -22.50 8.00
N VAL A 467 21.79 -21.46 8.20
CA VAL A 467 21.83 -20.26 7.36
C VAL A 467 23.27 -19.93 7.00
N LYS A 468 23.44 -19.15 5.94
CA LYS A 468 24.74 -18.63 5.47
C LYS A 468 24.61 -17.11 5.27
N PRO A 469 25.72 -16.35 5.37
CA PRO A 469 25.71 -14.91 5.10
C PRO A 469 25.11 -14.52 3.75
N GLY A 470 25.31 -15.33 2.71
CA GLY A 470 24.79 -15.09 1.36
C GLY A 470 23.29 -15.36 1.17
N ASP A 471 22.57 -15.81 2.20
CA ASP A 471 21.14 -16.13 2.07
C ASP A 471 20.26 -14.86 1.95
N TRP A 472 20.83 -13.68 2.28
CA TRP A 472 20.21 -12.36 2.05
C TRP A 472 21.01 -11.62 0.99
N LEU A 473 20.38 -11.36 -0.15
CA LEU A 473 20.96 -10.55 -1.20
C LEU A 473 21.03 -9.09 -0.73
N ASP A 474 22.18 -8.45 -0.92
CA ASP A 474 22.32 -6.98 -0.90
C ASP A 474 22.15 -6.40 -2.31
N ASP A 475 22.61 -7.13 -3.32
CA ASP A 475 22.37 -6.84 -4.74
C ASP A 475 21.59 -8.00 -5.36
N ALA A 476 20.36 -7.71 -5.80
CA ALA A 476 19.48 -8.69 -6.45
C ALA A 476 19.50 -8.58 -7.99
N THR A 477 20.26 -7.66 -8.57
CA THR A 477 20.20 -7.33 -10.02
C THR A 477 20.44 -8.53 -10.93
N ALA A 478 21.29 -9.48 -10.51
CA ALA A 478 21.61 -10.68 -11.28
C ALA A 478 20.47 -11.71 -11.35
N VAL A 479 19.55 -11.70 -10.37
CA VAL A 479 18.46 -12.68 -10.25
C VAL A 479 17.07 -12.05 -10.37
N GLU A 480 16.97 -10.73 -10.28
CA GLU A 480 15.69 -10.00 -10.31
C GLU A 480 14.93 -10.28 -11.60
N GLY A 481 15.60 -10.25 -12.75
CA GLY A 481 14.94 -10.39 -14.05
C GLY A 481 14.20 -9.10 -14.42
N THR A 482 13.21 -9.21 -15.32
CA THR A 482 12.46 -8.05 -15.83
C THR A 482 11.05 -8.04 -15.25
N PRO A 483 10.63 -6.98 -14.54
CA PRO A 483 9.24 -6.85 -14.12
C PRO A 483 8.32 -6.66 -15.34
N PRO A 484 7.01 -6.97 -15.22
CA PRO A 484 6.08 -6.73 -16.31
C PRO A 484 5.97 -5.24 -16.65
N ALA A 485 5.84 -4.96 -17.95
CA ALA A 485 5.63 -3.60 -18.44
C ALA A 485 4.25 -3.08 -18.04
N SER A 486 4.15 -1.76 -17.84
CA SER A 486 2.87 -1.10 -17.60
C SER A 486 1.84 -1.46 -18.67
N SER A 487 0.65 -1.87 -18.25
CA SER A 487 -0.47 -2.15 -19.16
C SER A 487 -1.24 -0.88 -19.54
N ALA A 488 -0.97 0.24 -18.88
CA ALA A 488 -1.62 1.51 -19.19
C ALA A 488 -0.83 2.24 -20.29
N PRO A 489 -1.39 2.46 -21.49
CA PRO A 489 -0.87 3.53 -22.33
C PRO A 489 -0.91 4.83 -21.51
N PRO A 490 0.11 5.69 -21.59
CA PRO A 490 0.01 7.02 -21.00
C PRO A 490 -1.27 7.64 -21.55
N LYS A 491 -2.18 8.10 -20.67
CA LYS A 491 -3.26 9.01 -21.06
C LYS A 491 -2.58 10.34 -21.38
N GLY A 492 -1.85 10.38 -22.49
CA GLY A 492 -1.50 11.64 -23.11
C GLY A 492 -2.83 12.23 -23.51
N ASP A 493 -3.15 13.41 -23.00
CA ASP A 493 -4.14 14.24 -23.65
C ASP A 493 -3.81 14.20 -25.14
N PRO A 494 -4.74 13.84 -26.03
CA PRO A 494 -4.46 13.91 -27.44
C PRO A 494 -4.05 15.35 -27.70
N THR A 495 -2.77 15.59 -27.98
CA THR A 495 -2.29 16.91 -28.35
C THR A 495 -2.99 17.26 -29.65
N LEU A 496 -4.06 18.05 -29.56
CA LEU A 496 -4.76 18.57 -30.71
C LEU A 496 -3.78 19.54 -31.40
N ALA A 497 -3.43 19.25 -32.64
CA ALA A 497 -2.60 20.14 -33.42
C ALA A 497 -3.36 21.47 -33.59
N ALA A 498 -2.66 22.59 -33.40
CA ALA A 498 -3.24 23.90 -33.66
C ALA A 498 -3.70 23.99 -35.13
N PRO A 499 -4.84 24.64 -35.42
CA PRO A 499 -5.30 24.86 -36.79
C PRO A 499 -4.22 25.56 -37.63
N THR A 500 -3.98 25.05 -38.85
CA THR A 500 -3.05 25.66 -39.82
C THR A 500 -3.80 26.50 -40.84
N GLY A 501 -3.07 27.33 -41.59
CA GLY A 501 -3.64 28.06 -42.72
C GLY A 501 -4.60 29.19 -42.35
N LEU A 502 -4.50 29.74 -41.13
CA LEU A 502 -5.34 30.85 -40.69
C LEU A 502 -5.23 32.03 -41.67
N ALA A 503 -6.32 32.31 -42.38
CA ALA A 503 -6.46 33.41 -43.31
C ALA A 503 -7.56 34.35 -42.82
N LEU A 504 -7.30 35.66 -42.94
CA LEU A 504 -8.21 36.71 -42.49
C LEU A 504 -8.70 37.52 -43.69
N SER A 505 -9.98 37.88 -43.68
CA SER A 505 -10.58 38.78 -44.67
C SER A 505 -11.54 39.76 -44.02
N ALA A 506 -11.68 40.94 -44.63
CA ALA A 506 -12.67 41.92 -44.22
C ALA A 506 -14.00 41.64 -44.94
N VAL A 507 -15.10 41.60 -44.19
CA VAL A 507 -16.43 41.39 -44.73
C VAL A 507 -17.34 42.55 -44.35
N ALA A 508 -17.97 43.17 -45.35
CA ALA A 508 -18.95 44.22 -45.11
C ALA A 508 -20.15 43.68 -44.33
N LEU A 509 -20.60 44.45 -43.34
CA LEU A 509 -21.84 44.26 -42.61
C LEU A 509 -22.80 45.39 -42.99
N SER A 510 -24.05 45.03 -43.32
CA SER A 510 -25.11 46.00 -43.55
C SER A 510 -26.07 45.97 -42.37
N PHE A 511 -26.26 47.12 -41.75
CA PHE A 511 -27.19 47.35 -40.64
C PHE A 511 -28.22 48.41 -41.04
N GLY A 512 -29.17 48.06 -41.91
CA GLY A 512 -30.13 49.04 -42.44
C GLY A 512 -29.41 50.12 -43.23
N ASP A 513 -29.49 51.38 -42.77
CA ASP A 513 -28.84 52.53 -43.41
C ASP A 513 -27.36 52.74 -43.02
N ALA A 514 -26.80 51.88 -42.16
CA ALA A 514 -25.39 51.95 -41.72
C ALA A 514 -24.55 50.78 -42.27
N ASN A 515 -23.32 51.10 -42.70
CA ASN A 515 -22.33 50.12 -43.16
C ASN A 515 -21.26 49.91 -42.07
N GLY A 516 -20.96 48.65 -41.75
CA GLY A 516 -19.86 48.24 -40.88
C GLY A 516 -18.93 47.24 -41.56
N VAL A 517 -17.84 46.89 -40.89
CA VAL A 517 -16.91 45.84 -41.32
C VAL A 517 -16.76 44.83 -40.18
N ALA A 518 -16.68 43.54 -40.52
CA ALA A 518 -16.28 42.47 -39.61
C ALA A 518 -15.07 41.75 -40.19
N ILE A 519 -14.37 41.01 -39.34
CA ILE A 519 -13.29 40.11 -39.72
C ILE A 519 -13.86 38.70 -39.84
N ALA A 520 -13.63 38.07 -40.99
CA ALA A 520 -13.82 36.64 -41.17
C ALA A 520 -12.47 35.94 -41.14
N ALA A 521 -12.41 34.85 -40.39
CA ALA A 521 -11.26 33.96 -40.28
C ALA A 521 -11.61 32.61 -40.90
N THR A 522 -10.67 32.00 -41.62
CA THR A 522 -10.79 30.63 -42.14
C THR A 522 -9.51 29.87 -41.85
N TRP A 523 -9.59 28.56 -41.66
CA TRP A 523 -8.43 27.68 -41.46
C TRP A 523 -8.61 26.37 -42.24
N ASP A 524 -7.52 25.62 -42.37
CA ASP A 524 -7.52 24.37 -43.12
C ASP A 524 -8.37 23.30 -42.41
N ASP A 525 -9.08 22.47 -43.19
CA ASP A 525 -9.72 21.24 -42.69
C ASP A 525 -8.64 20.26 -42.23
N PRO A 526 -8.56 19.89 -40.93
CA PRO A 526 -7.55 18.96 -40.46
C PRO A 526 -7.86 17.50 -40.81
N GLY A 527 -8.94 17.22 -41.55
CA GLY A 527 -9.33 15.88 -42.00
C GLY A 527 -9.85 14.96 -40.89
N ARG A 528 -10.03 15.49 -39.67
CA ARG A 528 -10.51 14.75 -38.50
C ARG A 528 -11.89 15.26 -38.09
N LYS A 529 -12.89 14.36 -38.16
CA LYS A 529 -14.26 14.66 -37.72
C LYS A 529 -14.37 14.71 -36.19
N GLY A 530 -15.21 15.60 -35.67
CA GLY A 530 -15.51 15.70 -34.23
C GLY A 530 -14.63 16.66 -33.43
N LEU A 531 -13.89 17.55 -34.10
CA LEU A 531 -13.22 18.69 -33.45
C LEU A 531 -14.17 19.88 -33.37
N THR A 532 -14.05 20.65 -32.29
CA THR A 532 -14.76 21.92 -32.08
C THR A 532 -13.72 23.03 -32.00
N TYR A 533 -13.92 24.14 -32.71
CA TYR A 533 -12.94 25.22 -32.76
C TYR A 533 -13.38 26.42 -31.92
N GLU A 534 -12.40 27.15 -31.39
CA GLU A 534 -12.63 28.45 -30.78
C GLU A 534 -11.82 29.52 -31.49
N ALA A 535 -12.49 30.57 -31.98
CA ALA A 535 -11.86 31.73 -32.58
C ALA A 535 -12.10 32.98 -31.73
N GLN A 536 -11.07 33.80 -31.56
CA GLN A 536 -11.14 35.04 -30.80
C GLN A 536 -10.39 36.16 -31.53
N LEU A 537 -10.84 37.41 -31.35
CA LEU A 537 -10.15 38.61 -31.81
C LEU A 537 -9.87 39.58 -30.66
N ARG A 538 -8.87 40.44 -30.82
CA ARG A 538 -8.66 41.62 -29.98
C ARG A 538 -8.14 42.80 -30.79
N GLU A 539 -8.37 44.02 -30.32
CA GLU A 539 -7.68 45.21 -30.81
C GLU A 539 -6.24 45.26 -30.27
N THR A 540 -5.25 45.52 -31.11
CA THR A 540 -3.86 45.71 -30.66
C THR A 540 -3.60 47.16 -30.23
N PRO A 541 -2.71 47.42 -29.25
CA PRO A 541 -1.82 46.47 -28.55
C PRO A 541 -2.35 45.97 -27.18
N ALA A 542 -3.55 46.33 -26.73
CA ALA A 542 -4.00 46.05 -25.35
C ALA A 542 -5.50 45.70 -25.19
N GLY A 543 -6.20 45.32 -26.26
CA GLY A 543 -7.61 44.91 -26.18
C GLY A 543 -7.80 43.53 -25.53
N GLU A 544 -8.99 43.33 -24.94
CA GLU A 544 -9.42 42.02 -24.44
C GLU A 544 -9.78 41.09 -25.61
N TRP A 545 -9.58 39.78 -25.41
CA TRP A 545 -9.99 38.78 -26.38
C TRP A 545 -11.51 38.59 -26.34
N VAL A 546 -12.14 38.81 -27.48
CA VAL A 546 -13.58 38.64 -27.69
C VAL A 546 -13.82 37.46 -28.62
N THR A 547 -14.76 36.58 -28.26
CA THR A 547 -15.11 35.39 -29.03
C THR A 547 -15.76 35.74 -30.37
N MET A 548 -15.35 35.05 -31.42
CA MET A 548 -15.96 35.07 -32.74
C MET A 548 -17.02 33.96 -32.84
N VAL A 549 -18.01 34.15 -33.71
CA VAL A 549 -18.98 33.09 -34.01
C VAL A 549 -18.33 32.09 -34.96
N VAL A 550 -18.21 30.83 -34.53
CA VAL A 550 -17.56 29.74 -35.27
C VAL A 550 -18.58 28.88 -36.01
N ASP A 551 -18.26 28.46 -37.22
CA ASP A 551 -18.94 27.42 -37.99
C ASP A 551 -17.95 26.27 -38.27
N ASP A 552 -18.06 25.21 -37.46
CA ASP A 552 -17.20 24.03 -37.53
C ASP A 552 -17.37 23.26 -38.86
N ALA A 553 -18.50 23.40 -39.56
CA ALA A 553 -18.74 22.70 -40.82
C ALA A 553 -17.98 23.32 -42.00
N THR A 554 -17.62 24.59 -41.89
CA THR A 554 -16.96 25.36 -42.94
C THR A 554 -15.56 25.83 -42.55
N PHE A 555 -15.07 25.46 -41.36
CA PHE A 555 -13.77 25.88 -40.81
C PHE A 555 -13.59 27.40 -40.86
N SER A 556 -14.64 28.11 -40.43
CA SER A 556 -14.70 29.56 -40.49
C SER A 556 -15.22 30.19 -39.20
N ALA A 557 -14.82 31.44 -38.95
CA ALA A 557 -15.34 32.24 -37.86
C ALA A 557 -15.57 33.69 -38.29
N ARG A 558 -16.52 34.37 -37.64
CA ARG A 558 -16.84 35.77 -37.91
C ARG A 558 -16.94 36.59 -36.64
N SER A 559 -16.32 37.77 -36.66
CA SER A 559 -16.43 38.74 -35.57
C SER A 559 -17.76 39.51 -35.62
N GLY A 560 -18.08 40.20 -34.52
CA GLY A 560 -18.99 41.35 -34.58
C GLY A 560 -18.38 42.54 -35.37
N PRO A 561 -19.08 43.68 -35.45
CA PRO A 561 -18.54 44.90 -36.06
C PRO A 561 -17.23 45.32 -35.42
N VAL A 562 -16.24 45.67 -36.24
CA VAL A 562 -14.93 46.16 -35.79
C VAL A 562 -14.71 47.61 -36.18
N ASN A 563 -13.86 48.30 -35.43
CA ASN A 563 -13.49 49.68 -35.71
C ASN A 563 -12.58 49.76 -36.95
N SER A 564 -12.96 50.58 -37.92
CA SER A 564 -12.15 50.79 -39.12
C SER A 564 -10.89 51.60 -38.79
N GLY A 565 -9.73 51.15 -39.29
CA GLY A 565 -8.44 51.84 -39.12
C GLY A 565 -7.64 51.42 -37.88
N LEU A 566 -8.11 50.44 -37.10
CA LEU A 566 -7.36 49.81 -36.01
C LEU A 566 -6.88 48.42 -36.41
N GLU A 567 -5.68 48.06 -35.96
CA GLU A 567 -5.17 46.70 -36.12
C GLU A 567 -5.83 45.75 -35.12
N HIS A 568 -6.12 44.55 -35.60
CA HIS A 568 -6.73 43.49 -34.81
C HIS A 568 -5.89 42.23 -34.92
N GLU A 569 -5.78 41.50 -33.82
CA GLU A 569 -5.16 40.18 -33.78
C GLU A 569 -6.24 39.11 -33.64
N VAL A 570 -6.10 38.01 -34.38
CA VAL A 570 -7.05 36.89 -34.37
C VAL A 570 -6.29 35.61 -34.05
N ARG A 571 -6.88 34.77 -33.20
CA ARG A 571 -6.36 33.42 -32.89
C ARG A 571 -7.47 32.38 -33.01
N VAL A 572 -7.09 31.17 -33.39
CA VAL A 572 -7.97 29.99 -33.46
C VAL A 572 -7.27 28.84 -32.76
N ARG A 573 -8.02 28.04 -32.00
CA ARG A 573 -7.52 26.81 -31.36
C ARG A 573 -8.49 25.65 -31.52
#